data_AF-A0A1V5KF77-F1
#
_entry.id   AF-A0A1V5KF77-F1
#
_cell.length_a   1.000
_cell.length_b   1.000
_cell.length_c   1.000
_cell.angle_alpha   90.00
_cell.angle_beta   90.00
_cell.angle_gamma   90.00
#
_symmetry.space_group_name_H-M   'P 1'
#
loop_
_entity.id
_entity.type
_entity.pdbx_description
1 polymer ?
#
loop_
_entity_poly.entity_id
_entity_poly.type
_entity_poly.pdbx_seq_one_letter_code
_entity_poly.pdbx_strand_id
1 'polypeptide(L)'
;MADRDELNTMRAIDMLRQSDEPLNAPRAFALTGLPSYLNALMGKRDMSTQQLFEQARLERSTGFKIMNGQRRPSRDVLLRVALVLKLDLEEAQQLLKVGRHAPLTPRDSRDQAVIRGLLHKKSLYDVDEMLDQQGEEPL
;
A
#
# COMPACT_ATOMS: atom_id res chain seq x y z
N MET A 1 -26.14 -6.32 8.78
CA MET A 1 -25.69 -5.92 7.44
C MET A 1 -24.46 -6.76 7.14
N ALA A 2 -24.50 -7.65 6.16
CA ALA A 2 -23.30 -8.42 5.79
C ALA A 2 -22.22 -7.45 5.29
N ASP A 3 -21.00 -7.60 5.80
CA ASP A 3 -19.86 -6.79 5.40
C ASP A 3 -19.59 -6.99 3.90
N ARG A 4 -19.29 -5.91 3.19
CA ARG A 4 -19.00 -5.94 1.75
C ARG A 4 -17.82 -6.86 1.45
N ASP A 5 -16.87 -6.95 2.38
CA ASP A 5 -15.73 -7.87 2.30
C ASP A 5 -16.16 -9.33 2.45
N GLU A 6 -17.08 -9.65 3.37
CA GLU A 6 -17.60 -11.00 3.57
C GLU A 6 -18.36 -11.52 2.34
N LEU A 7 -19.17 -10.65 1.71
CA LEU A 7 -19.87 -10.98 0.47
C LEU A 7 -18.92 -11.21 -0.71
N ASN A 8 -17.81 -10.47 -0.77
CA ASN A 8 -16.77 -10.64 -1.79
C ASN A 8 -15.99 -11.94 -1.58
N THR A 9 -15.66 -12.27 -0.34
CA THR A 9 -14.98 -13.52 0.02
C THR A 9 -15.82 -14.74 -0.29
N MET A 10 -17.12 -14.73 0.05
CA MET A 10 -18.00 -15.86 -0.22
C MET A 10 -18.14 -16.12 -1.73
N ARG A 11 -18.29 -15.06 -2.53
CA ARG A 11 -18.33 -15.18 -4.00
C ARG A 11 -17.02 -15.70 -4.58
N ALA A 12 -15.88 -15.27 -4.04
CA ALA A 12 -14.58 -15.78 -4.47
C ALA A 12 -14.42 -17.28 -4.14
N ILE A 13 -14.90 -17.72 -2.97
CA ILE A 13 -14.91 -19.13 -2.57
C ILE A 13 -15.79 -19.96 -3.50
N ASP A 14 -17.00 -19.49 -3.83
CA ASP A 14 -17.90 -20.21 -4.74
C ASP A 14 -17.30 -20.40 -6.14
N MET A 15 -16.60 -19.39 -6.65
CA MET A 15 -15.90 -19.48 -7.93
C MET A 15 -14.74 -20.47 -7.90
N LEU A 16 -13.93 -20.46 -6.83
CA LEU A 16 -12.84 -21.42 -6.64
C LEU A 16 -13.33 -22.86 -6.51
N ARG A 17 -14.56 -23.06 -6.01
CA ARG A 17 -15.19 -24.40 -5.96
C ARG A 17 -15.67 -24.88 -7.33
N GLN A 18 -15.94 -23.97 -8.26
CA GLN A 18 -16.55 -24.26 -9.56
C GLN A 18 -15.54 -24.35 -10.72
N SER A 19 -14.29 -23.92 -10.52
CA SER A 19 -13.22 -24.04 -11.51
C SER A 19 -11.85 -24.22 -10.86
N ASP A 20 -11.03 -25.12 -11.41
CA ASP A 20 -9.60 -25.27 -11.05
C ASP A 20 -8.70 -24.18 -11.66
N GLU A 21 -9.25 -23.33 -12.52
CA GLU A 21 -8.56 -22.18 -13.09
C GLU A 21 -8.31 -21.09 -12.03
N PRO A 22 -7.13 -20.45 -12.00
CA PRO A 22 -6.88 -19.34 -11.10
C PRO A 22 -7.90 -18.21 -11.36
N LEU A 23 -8.43 -17.61 -10.27
CA LEU A 23 -9.37 -16.49 -10.35
C LEU A 23 -8.82 -15.36 -11.22
N ASN A 24 -9.19 -15.36 -12.50
CA ASN A 24 -8.90 -14.26 -13.42
C ASN A 24 -10.07 -13.26 -13.31
N ALA A 25 -10.15 -12.60 -12.17
CA ALA A 25 -11.32 -11.82 -11.80
C ALA A 25 -11.53 -10.65 -12.80
N PRO A 26 -12.63 -10.65 -13.58
CA PRO A 26 -13.03 -9.45 -14.29
C PRO A 26 -13.40 -8.36 -13.27
N ARG A 27 -13.25 -7.10 -13.70
CA ARG A 27 -13.42 -5.79 -13.01
C ARG A 27 -14.53 -5.63 -11.94
N ALA A 28 -15.42 -6.61 -11.76
CA ALA A 28 -16.53 -6.60 -10.81
C ALA A 28 -16.22 -7.25 -9.43
N PHE A 29 -15.10 -7.97 -9.28
CA PHE A 29 -14.63 -8.39 -7.94
C PHE A 29 -13.83 -7.25 -7.32
N ALA A 30 -14.50 -6.43 -6.51
CA ALA A 30 -13.82 -5.47 -5.65
C ALA A 30 -13.11 -6.17 -4.47
N LEU A 31 -12.31 -7.21 -4.74
CA LEU A 31 -11.09 -7.40 -3.98
C LEU A 31 -10.17 -6.30 -4.50
N THR A 32 -10.15 -5.12 -3.88
CA THR A 32 -9.37 -3.99 -4.39
C THR A 32 -7.89 -4.35 -4.40
N GLY A 33 -7.41 -4.89 -5.53
CA GLY A 33 -6.01 -5.19 -5.73
C GLY A 33 -5.18 -3.93 -5.53
N LEU A 34 -3.91 -4.10 -5.19
CA LEU A 34 -3.00 -2.99 -4.89
C LEU A 34 -3.06 -1.86 -5.94
N PRO A 35 -3.08 -2.13 -7.27
CA PRO A 35 -3.24 -1.07 -8.27
C PRO A 35 -4.50 -0.23 -8.11
N SER A 36 -5.65 -0.88 -7.91
CA SER A 36 -6.94 -0.21 -7.76
C SER A 36 -6.98 0.64 -6.49
N TYR A 37 -6.42 0.10 -5.39
CA TYR A 37 -6.33 0.84 -4.13
C TYR A 37 -5.40 2.05 -4.24
N LEU A 38 -4.21 1.89 -4.85
CA LEU A 38 -3.28 3.00 -5.10
C LEU A 38 -3.90 4.08 -5.99
N ASN A 39 -4.58 3.71 -7.06
CA ASN A 39 -5.29 4.66 -7.94
C ASN A 39 -6.36 5.44 -7.17
N ALA A 40 -7.12 4.78 -6.29
CA ALA A 40 -8.10 5.45 -5.45
C ALA A 40 -7.45 6.43 -4.46
N LEU A 41 -6.35 6.05 -3.82
CA LEU A 41 -5.61 6.92 -2.90
C LEU A 41 -5.01 8.14 -3.61
N MET A 42 -4.43 7.95 -4.80
CA MET A 42 -3.89 9.03 -5.63
C MET A 42 -5.00 9.99 -6.10
N GLY A 43 -6.14 9.46 -6.57
CA GLY A 43 -7.26 10.26 -7.05
C GLY A 43 -7.87 11.16 -5.98
N LYS A 44 -7.91 10.70 -4.72
CA LYS A 44 -8.34 11.54 -3.58
C LYS A 44 -7.42 12.74 -3.30
N ARG A 45 -6.20 12.73 -3.84
CA ARG A 45 -5.12 13.66 -3.52
C ARG A 45 -4.59 14.42 -4.74
N ASP A 46 -5.24 14.25 -5.88
CA ASP A 46 -4.83 14.81 -7.17
C ASP A 46 -3.34 14.56 -7.49
N MET A 47 -2.86 13.36 -7.12
CA MET A 47 -1.46 12.96 -7.31
C MET A 47 -1.32 12.17 -8.61
N SER A 48 -0.48 12.65 -9.54
CA SER A 48 -0.14 11.87 -10.73
C SER A 48 0.82 10.73 -10.42
N THR A 49 0.82 9.69 -11.27
CA THR A 49 1.77 8.57 -11.16
C THR A 49 3.22 9.04 -11.27
N GLN A 50 3.51 10.03 -12.12
CA GLN A 50 4.85 10.61 -12.25
C GLN A 50 5.30 11.29 -10.96
N GLN A 51 4.46 12.13 -10.36
CA GLN A 51 4.76 12.78 -9.08
C GLN A 51 4.96 11.76 -7.97
N LEU A 52 4.11 10.73 -7.91
CA LEU A 52 4.26 9.66 -6.93
C LEU A 52 5.60 8.94 -7.09
N PHE A 53 5.97 8.54 -8.31
CA PHE A 53 7.20 7.80 -8.54
C PHE A 53 8.43 8.63 -8.17
N GLU A 54 8.44 9.91 -8.53
CA GLU A 54 9.53 10.83 -8.18
C GLU A 54 9.64 11.01 -6.66
N GLN A 55 8.54 11.41 -6.00
CA GLN A 55 8.56 11.73 -4.57
C GLN A 55 8.80 10.50 -3.69
N ALA A 56 8.32 9.33 -4.09
CA ALA A 56 8.53 8.08 -3.35
C ALA A 56 9.81 7.36 -3.78
N ARG A 57 10.67 7.97 -4.61
CA ARG A 57 11.94 7.39 -5.09
C ARG A 57 11.76 6.02 -5.78
N LEU A 58 10.70 5.86 -6.57
CA LEU A 58 10.47 4.69 -7.41
C LEU A 58 11.02 4.92 -8.82
N GLU A 59 11.76 3.93 -9.31
CA GLU A 59 12.14 3.86 -10.72
C GLU A 59 10.89 3.65 -11.59
N ARG A 60 10.77 4.39 -12.71
CA ARG A 60 9.54 4.44 -13.52
C ARG A 60 9.10 3.07 -14.02
N SER A 61 10.02 2.24 -14.52
CA SER A 61 9.68 0.91 -15.05
C SER A 61 9.11 0.02 -13.94
N THR A 62 9.66 0.11 -12.74
CA THR A 62 9.17 -0.59 -11.55
C THR A 62 7.83 -0.05 -11.10
N GLY A 63 7.65 1.27 -11.06
CA GLY A 63 6.38 1.92 -10.74
C GLY A 63 5.25 1.47 -11.66
N PHE A 64 5.46 1.49 -12.98
CA PHE A 64 4.45 1.02 -13.93
C PHE A 64 4.13 -0.47 -13.78
N LYS A 65 5.13 -1.33 -13.53
CA LYS A 65 4.88 -2.76 -13.24
C LYS A 65 4.03 -2.94 -11.98
N ILE A 66 4.20 -2.10 -10.96
CA ILE A 66 3.35 -2.11 -9.75
C ILE A 66 1.93 -1.65 -10.10
N MET A 67 1.79 -0.52 -10.80
CA MET A 67 0.49 0.05 -11.18
C MET A 67 -0.30 -0.84 -12.15
N ASN A 68 0.36 -1.74 -12.87
CA ASN A 68 -0.27 -2.74 -13.74
C ASN A 68 -0.48 -4.10 -13.04
N GLY A 69 -0.12 -4.24 -11.76
CA GLY A 69 -0.23 -5.49 -11.01
C GLY A 69 0.78 -6.57 -11.41
N GLN A 70 1.77 -6.23 -12.24
CA GLN A 70 2.81 -7.15 -12.75
C GLN A 70 3.96 -7.36 -11.76
N ARG A 71 4.11 -6.49 -10.76
CA ARG A 71 5.14 -6.59 -9.72
C ARG A 71 4.57 -6.25 -8.36
N ARG A 72 4.93 -7.06 -7.35
CA ARG A 72 4.65 -6.75 -5.95
C ARG A 72 5.74 -5.81 -5.40
N PRO A 73 5.38 -4.65 -4.81
CA PRO A 73 6.35 -3.80 -4.14
C PRO A 73 6.82 -4.43 -2.83
N SER A 74 8.03 -4.03 -2.39
CA SER A 74 8.49 -4.29 -1.03
C SER A 74 7.67 -3.49 -0.01
N ARG A 75 7.82 -3.84 1.27
CA ARG A 75 7.21 -3.11 2.38
C ARG A 75 7.64 -1.64 2.36
N ASP A 76 8.94 -1.38 2.22
CA ASP A 76 9.50 -0.03 2.25
C ASP A 76 8.99 0.85 1.10
N VAL A 77 8.79 0.29 -0.09
CA VAL A 77 8.14 1.01 -1.19
C VAL A 77 6.71 1.43 -0.80
N LEU A 78 5.95 0.57 -0.13
CA LEU A 78 4.60 0.94 0.34
C LEU A 78 4.64 1.98 1.46
N LEU A 79 5.62 1.92 2.36
CA LEU A 79 5.80 2.92 3.42
C LEU A 79 6.17 4.28 2.84
N ARG A 80 7.07 4.33 1.85
CA ARG A 80 7.38 5.57 1.11
C ARG A 80 6.15 6.14 0.43
N VAL A 81 5.37 5.30 -0.26
CA VAL A 81 4.10 5.71 -0.86
C VAL A 81 3.13 6.24 0.19
N ALA A 82 3.02 5.61 1.36
CA ALA A 82 2.15 6.06 2.43
C ALA A 82 2.54 7.46 2.96
N LEU A 83 3.84 7.70 3.12
CA LEU A 83 4.38 8.99 3.58
C LEU A 83 4.19 10.09 2.52
N VAL A 84 4.49 9.80 1.25
CA VAL A 84 4.34 10.75 0.14
C VAL A 84 2.89 11.14 -0.08
N LEU A 85 1.98 10.16 -0.04
CA LEU A 85 0.55 10.41 -0.12
C LEU A 85 -0.02 10.98 1.18
N LYS A 86 0.78 11.15 2.25
CA LYS A 86 0.29 11.70 3.53
C LYS A 86 -0.92 10.92 4.06
N LEU A 87 -0.88 9.59 3.95
CA LEU A 87 -1.95 8.72 4.43
C LEU A 87 -2.16 8.89 5.93
N ASP A 88 -3.38 8.64 6.40
CA ASP A 88 -3.58 8.34 7.82
C ASP A 88 -3.17 6.90 8.14
N LEU A 89 -3.22 6.54 9.42
CA LEU A 89 -2.78 5.21 9.85
C LEU A 89 -3.70 4.11 9.32
N GLU A 90 -5.00 4.34 9.19
CA GLU A 90 -5.95 3.34 8.69
C GLU A 90 -5.70 3.05 7.20
N GLU A 91 -5.57 4.10 6.38
CA GLU A 91 -5.24 4.00 4.97
C GLU A 91 -3.89 3.30 4.75
N ALA A 92 -2.89 3.60 5.59
CA ALA A 92 -1.57 2.97 5.54
C ALA A 92 -1.60 1.48 5.94
N GLN A 93 -2.36 1.12 6.98
CA GLN A 93 -2.54 -0.28 7.37
C GLN A 93 -3.25 -1.07 6.26
N GLN A 94 -4.29 -0.47 5.65
CA GLN A 94 -4.97 -1.08 4.53
C GLN A 94 -4.06 -1.21 3.30
N LEU A 95 -3.18 -0.24 3.05
CA LEU A 95 -2.18 -0.32 1.98
C LEU A 95 -1.23 -1.52 2.18
N LEU A 96 -0.72 -1.71 3.40
CA LEU A 96 0.13 -2.84 3.73
C LEU A 96 -0.62 -4.17 3.63
N LYS A 97 -1.87 -4.23 4.11
CA LYS A 97 -2.74 -5.41 4.01
C LYS A 97 -2.96 -5.82 2.54
N VAL A 98 -3.37 -4.88 1.69
CA VAL A 98 -3.58 -5.14 0.25
C VAL A 98 -2.25 -5.48 -0.45
N GLY A 99 -1.14 -4.88 -0.01
CA GLY A 99 0.21 -5.21 -0.43
C GLY A 99 0.76 -6.54 0.10
N ARG A 100 0.02 -7.22 0.99
CA ARG A 100 0.39 -8.48 1.67
C ARG A 100 1.65 -8.37 2.53
N HIS A 101 1.81 -7.24 3.22
CA HIS A 101 2.89 -7.01 4.17
C HIS A 101 2.36 -6.93 5.60
N ALA A 102 3.25 -7.17 6.56
CA ALA A 102 2.92 -7.04 7.98
C ALA A 102 2.48 -5.59 8.30
N PRO A 103 1.46 -5.43 9.17
CA PRO A 103 0.98 -4.12 9.58
C PRO A 103 2.07 -3.33 10.32
N LEU A 104 1.92 -2.02 10.39
CA LEU A 104 2.74 -1.19 11.28
C LEU A 104 2.42 -1.53 12.74
N THR A 105 3.45 -1.74 13.57
CA THR A 105 3.31 -2.05 14.99
C THR A 105 4.11 -1.08 15.87
N PRO A 106 3.54 -0.56 16.97
CA PRO A 106 4.30 0.30 17.88
C PRO A 106 5.35 -0.47 18.70
N ARG A 107 5.43 -1.80 18.59
CA ARG A 107 6.38 -2.63 19.36
C ARG A 107 7.81 -2.57 18.83
N ASP A 108 7.97 -2.14 17.59
CA ASP A 108 9.24 -2.10 16.88
C ASP A 108 9.69 -0.64 16.67
N SER A 109 10.97 -0.34 16.90
CA SER A 109 11.54 1.01 16.84
C SER A 109 11.36 1.64 15.46
N ARG A 110 11.64 0.89 14.40
CA ARG A 110 11.49 1.32 13.00
C ARG A 110 10.04 1.72 12.72
N ASP A 111 9.10 0.85 13.06
CA ASP A 111 7.68 1.11 12.82
C ASP A 111 7.16 2.30 13.64
N GLN A 112 7.65 2.51 14.86
CA GLN A 112 7.32 3.71 15.63
C GLN A 112 7.76 5.00 14.92
N ALA A 113 8.93 5.03 14.27
CA ALA A 113 9.37 6.19 13.49
C ALA A 113 8.44 6.46 12.31
N VAL A 114 8.05 5.43 11.58
CA VAL A 114 7.11 5.54 10.46
C VAL A 114 5.72 5.99 10.92
N ILE A 115 5.22 5.42 12.02
CA ILE A 115 3.93 5.82 12.64
C ILE A 115 3.97 7.30 13.03
N ARG A 116 5.02 7.76 13.71
CA ARG A 116 5.19 9.18 14.06
C ARG A 116 5.23 10.05 12.80
N GLY A 117 5.91 9.59 11.75
CA GLY A 117 5.96 10.27 10.45
C GLY A 117 4.58 10.48 9.84
N LEU A 118 3.74 9.43 9.83
CA LEU A 118 2.37 9.48 9.32
C LEU A 118 1.46 10.38 10.18
N LEU A 119 1.53 10.26 11.51
CA LEU A 119 0.71 11.06 12.44
C LEU A 119 1.00 12.55 12.34
N HIS A 120 2.28 12.92 12.18
CA HIS A 120 2.72 14.31 12.08
C HIS A 120 2.92 14.81 10.65
N LYS A 121 2.50 14.02 9.65
CA LYS A 121 2.58 14.35 8.21
C LYS A 121 3.98 14.77 7.76
N LYS A 122 5.00 14.16 8.35
CA LYS A 122 6.43 14.40 8.07
C LYS A 122 6.80 14.07 6.63
N SER A 123 7.85 14.71 6.13
CA SER A 123 8.41 14.38 4.81
C SER A 123 9.06 12.99 4.83
N LEU A 124 9.25 12.37 3.66
CA LEU A 124 10.00 11.12 3.58
C LEU A 124 11.43 11.30 4.11
N TYR A 125 12.06 12.45 3.80
CA TYR A 125 13.39 12.79 4.28
C TYR A 125 13.45 12.87 5.82
N ASP A 126 12.46 13.54 6.44
CA ASP A 126 12.43 13.67 7.91
C ASP A 126 12.31 12.29 8.57
N VAL A 127 11.54 11.37 7.96
CA VAL A 127 11.37 10.01 8.50
C VAL A 127 12.64 9.19 8.31
N ASP A 128 13.31 9.30 7.17
CA ASP A 128 14.63 8.67 6.95
C ASP A 128 15.64 9.16 7.98
N GLU A 129 15.66 10.46 8.28
CA GLU A 129 16.53 11.02 9.31
C GLU A 129 16.19 10.47 10.71
N MET A 130 14.90 10.35 11.04
CA MET A 130 14.46 9.73 12.29
C MET A 130 14.87 8.27 12.42
N LEU A 131 14.86 7.52 11.31
CA LEU A 131 15.28 6.12 11.26
C LEU A 131 16.79 6.00 11.46
N ASP A 132 17.57 6.82 10.74
CA ASP A 132 19.03 6.84 10.84
C ASP A 132 19.49 7.22 12.27
N GLN A 133 18.85 8.22 12.89
CA GLN A 133 19.10 8.60 14.29
C GLN A 133 18.81 7.47 15.29
N GLN A 134 18.00 6.48 14.91
CA GLN A 134 17.65 5.31 15.72
C GLN A 134 18.52 4.08 15.40
N GLY A 135 19.46 4.21 14.45
CA GLY A 135 20.28 3.11 13.96
C GLY A 135 19.53 2.14 13.04
N GLU A 136 18.38 2.56 12.50
CA GLU A 136 17.56 1.80 11.57
C GLU A 136 17.89 2.17 10.12
N GLU A 137 17.71 1.25 9.17
CA GLU A 137 17.90 1.57 7.74
C GLU A 137 16.86 2.61 7.24
N PRO A 138 17.23 3.60 6.43
CA PRO A 138 16.26 4.46 5.75
C PRO A 138 15.30 3.71 4.80
N LEU A 139 14.22 4.36 4.33
CA LEU A 139 13.20 3.77 3.45
C LEU A 139 13.50 3.88 1.95
#